data_AF-A0A1I1ZHW8-F1
#
_entry.id   AF-A0A1I1ZHW8-F1
#
_cell.length_a   1.000
_cell.length_b   1.000
_cell.length_c   1.000
_cell.angle_alpha   90.00
_cell.angle_beta   90.00
_cell.angle_gamma   90.00
#
_symmetry.space_group_name_H-M   'P 1'
#
loop_
_entity.id
_entity.type
_entity.pdbx_description
1 polymer ?
#
loop_
_entity_poly.entity_id
_entity_poly.type
_entity_poly.pdbx_seq_one_letter_code
_entity_poly.pdbx_strand_id
1 'polypeptide(L)'
;MKRRASSLALLVVLAAGCSVGSLLDQMDAENQKAIDTVCDCTNVFPDRAACEAQFNSFFSALDRDCLEDALKVDKKASKKSLECLVDRQKDYNDCLEDMLDCNDPNSLQGCQPLLSFDDCPQLPENVQTRVNACGGGGDD
;
A
#
# COMPACT_ATOMS: atom_id res chain seq x y z
N MET A 1 -2.71 1.82 -57.27
CA MET A 1 -1.58 1.75 -56.32
C MET A 1 -2.04 2.34 -54.98
N LYS A 2 -2.37 1.51 -53.99
CA LYS A 2 -2.96 1.94 -52.71
C LYS A 2 -1.95 1.62 -51.60
N ARG A 3 -1.48 2.68 -50.94
CA ARG A 3 -0.46 2.68 -49.88
C ARG A 3 -0.99 1.93 -48.65
N ARG A 4 -0.21 1.02 -48.07
CA ARG A 4 -0.37 0.56 -46.69
C ARG A 4 0.94 0.83 -45.97
N ALA A 5 0.99 1.92 -45.24
CA ALA A 5 1.98 2.11 -44.19
C ALA A 5 1.48 1.32 -42.98
N SER A 6 2.12 0.19 -42.68
CA SER A 6 1.91 -0.53 -41.44
C SER A 6 2.56 0.26 -40.31
N SER A 7 1.73 0.95 -39.53
CA SER A 7 2.08 1.55 -38.25
C SER A 7 2.39 0.44 -37.23
N LEU A 8 3.61 -0.09 -37.26
CA LEU A 8 4.19 -0.92 -36.19
C LEU A 8 4.98 -0.01 -35.25
N ALA A 9 4.28 0.89 -34.58
CA ALA A 9 4.86 1.71 -33.52
C ALA A 9 3.72 2.12 -32.60
N LEU A 10 3.49 1.33 -31.52
CA LEU A 10 2.94 1.77 -30.23
C LEU A 10 2.67 0.53 -29.34
N LEU A 11 3.72 -0.15 -28.88
CA LEU A 11 3.60 -1.19 -27.84
C LEU A 11 4.79 -1.12 -26.87
N VAL A 12 5.24 0.09 -26.54
CA VAL A 12 6.37 0.34 -25.60
C VAL A 12 5.98 1.31 -24.46
N VAL A 13 4.69 1.61 -24.25
CA VAL A 13 4.27 2.68 -23.31
C VAL A 13 3.74 2.16 -21.95
N LEU A 14 3.88 0.88 -21.63
CA LEU A 14 3.41 0.34 -20.33
C LEU A 14 4.52 -0.25 -19.45
N ALA A 15 5.78 0.05 -19.74
CA ALA A 15 6.87 -0.11 -18.78
C ALA A 15 7.11 1.19 -17.99
N ALA A 16 6.04 1.95 -17.71
CA ALA A 16 6.06 2.96 -16.67
C ALA A 16 6.10 2.21 -15.32
N GLY A 17 7.25 1.60 -15.00
CA GLY A 17 7.44 0.96 -13.72
C GLY A 17 7.30 2.04 -12.65
N CYS A 18 6.19 2.02 -11.92
CA CYS A 18 5.88 2.93 -10.82
C CYS A 18 7.15 3.19 -10.01
N SER A 19 7.52 4.46 -9.83
CA SER A 19 8.66 4.79 -8.97
C SER A 19 8.39 4.27 -7.55
N VAL A 20 9.44 4.10 -6.75
CA VAL A 20 9.28 3.72 -5.33
C VAL A 20 8.35 4.72 -4.63
N GLY A 21 8.57 6.03 -4.83
CA GLY A 21 7.68 7.08 -4.32
C GLY A 21 6.22 6.89 -4.77
N SER A 22 5.96 6.64 -6.06
CA SER A 22 4.60 6.43 -6.55
C SER A 22 3.93 5.18 -5.99
N LEU A 23 4.67 4.10 -5.71
CA LEU A 23 4.14 2.90 -5.08
C LEU A 23 3.83 3.15 -3.60
N LEU A 24 4.68 3.91 -2.92
CA LEU A 24 4.41 4.32 -1.56
C LEU A 24 3.18 5.26 -1.50
N ASP A 25 3.01 6.16 -2.45
CA ASP A 25 1.84 7.04 -2.53
C ASP A 25 0.56 6.22 -2.78
N GLN A 26 0.65 5.19 -3.63
CA GLN A 26 -0.45 4.25 -3.84
C GLN A 26 -0.77 3.48 -2.57
N MET A 27 0.24 3.01 -1.83
CA MET A 27 0.03 2.33 -0.55
C MET A 27 -0.71 3.23 0.44
N ASP A 28 -0.29 4.48 0.57
CA ASP A 28 -0.93 5.45 1.47
C ASP A 28 -2.38 5.71 1.04
N ALA A 29 -2.64 5.83 -0.27
CA ALA A 29 -3.98 6.01 -0.80
C ALA A 29 -4.89 4.80 -0.54
N GLU A 30 -4.40 3.58 -0.76
CA GLU A 30 -5.17 2.36 -0.49
C GLU A 30 -5.40 2.16 1.02
N ASN A 31 -4.42 2.50 1.86
CA ASN A 31 -4.62 2.48 3.31
C ASN A 31 -5.67 3.51 3.75
N GLN A 32 -5.65 4.73 3.19
CA GLN A 32 -6.67 5.74 3.48
C GLN A 32 -8.06 5.29 3.01
N LYS A 33 -8.15 4.63 1.84
CA LYS A 33 -9.41 4.04 1.36
C LYS A 33 -9.96 3.01 2.36
N ALA A 34 -9.11 2.14 2.91
CA ALA A 34 -9.49 1.16 3.93
C ALA A 34 -10.06 1.86 5.17
N ILE A 35 -9.34 2.88 5.66
CA ILE A 35 -9.73 3.67 6.84
C ILE A 35 -11.09 4.33 6.59
N ASP A 36 -11.27 5.00 5.46
CA ASP A 36 -12.52 5.66 5.11
C ASP A 36 -13.68 4.66 5.09
N THR A 37 -13.47 3.51 4.44
CA THR A 37 -14.46 2.44 4.32
C THR A 37 -14.89 1.90 5.69
N VAL A 38 -13.94 1.65 6.59
CA VAL A 38 -14.24 1.11 7.92
C VAL A 38 -14.81 2.17 8.86
N CYS A 39 -14.22 3.37 8.86
CA CYS A 39 -14.56 4.42 9.81
C CYS A 39 -15.82 5.22 9.43
N ASP A 40 -16.36 5.04 8.23
CA ASP A 40 -17.71 5.51 7.87
C ASP A 40 -18.83 4.67 8.51
N CYS A 41 -18.53 3.48 9.03
CA CYS A 41 -19.48 2.66 9.80
C CYS A 41 -19.73 3.23 11.22
N THR A 42 -20.50 4.31 11.30
CA THR A 42 -20.85 5.00 12.57
C THR A 42 -21.53 4.12 13.63
N ASN A 43 -22.15 3.01 13.23
CA ASN A 43 -22.75 2.03 14.13
C ASN A 43 -21.71 1.13 14.84
N VAL A 44 -20.55 0.92 14.22
CA VAL A 44 -19.42 0.16 14.79
C VAL A 44 -18.43 1.10 15.47
N PHE A 45 -18.18 2.25 14.84
CA PHE A 45 -17.28 3.29 15.31
C PHE A 45 -18.01 4.62 15.46
N PRO A 46 -18.56 4.93 16.65
CA PRO A 46 -19.36 6.14 16.85
C PRO A 46 -18.55 7.44 16.77
N ASP A 47 -17.21 7.34 16.88
CA ASP A 47 -16.29 8.46 16.70
C ASP A 47 -15.25 8.10 15.63
N ARG A 48 -15.28 8.84 14.52
CA ARG A 48 -14.41 8.61 13.37
C ARG A 48 -12.94 8.83 13.72
N ALA A 49 -12.61 9.84 14.54
CA ALA A 49 -11.23 10.11 14.91
C ALA A 49 -10.64 8.98 15.78
N ALA A 50 -11.44 8.40 16.68
CA ALA A 50 -11.06 7.23 17.46
C ALA A 50 -10.91 5.97 16.60
N CYS A 51 -11.65 5.87 15.49
CA CYS A 51 -11.46 4.82 14.50
C CYS A 51 -10.18 5.01 13.70
N GLU A 52 -9.97 6.18 13.11
CA GLU A 52 -8.77 6.53 12.34
C GLU A 52 -7.49 6.34 13.19
N ALA A 53 -7.54 6.68 14.48
CA ALA A 53 -6.44 6.48 15.42
C ALA A 53 -6.06 5.00 15.63
N GLN A 54 -6.95 4.04 15.37
CA GLN A 54 -6.62 2.61 15.44
C GLN A 54 -5.85 2.13 14.21
N PHE A 55 -5.98 2.84 13.09
CA PHE A 55 -5.25 2.56 11.85
C PHE A 55 -3.94 3.34 11.76
N ASN A 56 -3.45 3.89 12.87
CA ASN A 56 -2.19 4.63 12.94
C ASN A 56 -1.09 3.78 12.28
N SER A 57 -0.71 4.18 11.07
CA SER A 57 -0.12 3.28 10.11
C SER A 57 1.36 3.06 10.40
N PHE A 58 1.89 1.92 9.98
CA PHE A 58 3.34 1.66 9.95
C PHE A 58 4.11 2.80 9.24
N PHE A 59 3.50 3.41 8.22
CA PHE A 59 4.08 4.55 7.48
C PHE A 59 4.02 5.87 8.25
N SER A 60 3.02 6.08 9.11
CA SER A 60 2.93 7.30 9.95
C SER A 60 4.06 7.40 10.97
N ALA A 61 4.66 6.27 11.35
CA ALA A 61 5.78 6.18 12.27
C ALA A 61 7.16 6.31 11.57
N LEU A 62 7.20 6.31 10.24
CA LEU A 62 8.42 6.40 9.46
C LEU A 62 8.53 7.77 8.80
N ASP A 63 9.70 8.39 8.86
CA ASP A 63 9.97 9.57 8.02
C ASP A 63 9.87 9.19 6.53
N ARG A 64 8.97 9.85 5.81
CA ARG A 64 8.63 9.50 4.43
C ARG A 64 9.82 9.61 3.49
N ASP A 65 10.56 10.71 3.58
CA ASP A 65 11.69 10.97 2.70
C ASP A 65 12.81 9.96 2.98
N CYS A 66 13.08 9.67 4.26
CA CYS A 66 14.00 8.62 4.68
C CYS A 66 13.59 7.25 4.14
N LEU A 67 12.31 6.90 4.27
CA LEU A 67 11.79 5.62 3.82
C LEU A 67 11.97 5.45 2.31
N GLU A 68 11.61 6.47 1.53
CA GLU A 68 11.79 6.43 0.08
C GLU A 68 13.28 6.26 -0.28
N ASP A 69 14.17 6.99 0.39
CA ASP A 69 15.61 6.90 0.15
C ASP A 69 16.24 5.57 0.59
N ALA A 70 15.77 4.99 1.70
CA ALA A 70 16.13 3.65 2.13
C ALA A 70 15.75 2.61 1.07
N LEU A 71 14.53 2.68 0.56
CA LEU A 71 14.02 1.76 -0.46
C LEU A 71 14.71 1.95 -1.83
N LYS A 72 15.24 3.16 -2.12
CA LYS A 72 16.05 3.42 -3.31
C LYS A 72 17.42 2.74 -3.30
N VAL A 73 17.88 2.19 -2.17
CA VAL A 73 19.16 1.45 -2.11
C VAL A 73 19.14 0.18 -2.95
N ASP A 74 18.01 -0.54 -2.96
CA ASP A 74 17.72 -1.58 -3.96
C ASP A 74 16.35 -1.34 -4.58
N LYS A 75 16.30 -0.41 -5.54
CA LYS A 75 15.05 -0.05 -6.23
C LYS A 75 14.32 -1.25 -6.81
N LYS A 76 15.03 -2.27 -7.29
CA LYS A 76 14.40 -3.40 -7.97
C LYS A 76 13.70 -4.31 -6.97
N ALA A 77 14.39 -4.68 -5.91
CA ALA A 77 13.80 -5.51 -4.86
C ALA A 77 12.68 -4.75 -4.11
N SER A 78 12.92 -3.47 -3.80
CA SER A 78 11.92 -2.62 -3.15
C SER A 78 10.66 -2.43 -3.98
N LYS A 79 10.78 -2.17 -5.29
CA LYS A 79 9.61 -2.08 -6.17
C LYS A 79 8.81 -3.36 -6.17
N LYS A 80 9.45 -4.52 -6.36
CA LYS A 80 8.76 -5.81 -6.40
C LYS A 80 8.03 -6.11 -5.08
N SER A 81 8.63 -5.72 -3.96
CA SER A 81 8.03 -5.88 -2.63
C SER A 81 6.83 -4.95 -2.47
N LEU A 82 6.99 -3.66 -2.77
CA LEU A 82 5.92 -2.66 -2.69
C LEU A 82 4.75 -2.93 -3.66
N GLU A 83 5.02 -3.35 -4.90
CA GLU A 83 3.99 -3.75 -5.86
C GLU A 83 3.12 -4.85 -5.28
N CYS A 84 3.73 -5.90 -4.71
CA CYS A 84 2.99 -6.97 -4.05
C CYS A 84 2.16 -6.46 -2.86
N LEU A 85 2.76 -5.63 -2.00
CA LEU A 85 2.07 -5.07 -0.84
C LEU A 85 0.86 -4.21 -1.27
N VAL A 86 0.99 -3.42 -2.35
CA VAL A 86 -0.09 -2.57 -2.87
C VAL A 86 -1.21 -3.44 -3.41
N ASP A 87 -0.88 -4.50 -4.15
CA ASP A 87 -1.88 -5.44 -4.67
C ASP A 87 -2.62 -6.16 -3.53
N ARG A 88 -1.92 -6.56 -2.45
CA ARG A 88 -2.56 -7.13 -1.26
C ARG A 88 -3.47 -6.15 -0.54
N GLN A 89 -3.06 -4.89 -0.43
CA GLN A 89 -3.89 -3.85 0.18
C GLN A 89 -5.15 -3.59 -0.66
N LYS A 90 -5.06 -3.67 -1.99
CA LYS A 90 -6.22 -3.61 -2.88
C LYS A 90 -7.16 -4.80 -2.67
N ASP A 91 -6.62 -6.02 -2.63
CA ASP A 91 -7.42 -7.23 -2.35
C ASP A 91 -8.17 -7.09 -1.01
N TYR A 92 -7.51 -6.53 0.01
CA TYR A 92 -8.13 -6.24 1.29
C TYR A 92 -9.25 -5.19 1.18
N ASN A 93 -9.01 -4.09 0.45
CA ASN A 93 -10.02 -3.05 0.21
C ASN A 93 -11.23 -3.59 -0.55
N ASP A 94 -11.01 -4.39 -1.59
CA ASP A 94 -12.09 -5.02 -2.35
C ASP A 94 -12.91 -5.96 -1.46
N CYS A 95 -12.24 -6.72 -0.58
CA CYS A 95 -12.94 -7.55 0.41
C CYS A 95 -13.77 -6.70 1.39
N LEU A 96 -13.23 -5.58 1.88
CA LEU A 96 -13.98 -4.67 2.74
C LEU A 96 -15.22 -4.13 2.01
N GLU A 97 -15.08 -3.69 0.76
CA GLU A 97 -16.22 -3.20 -0.03
C GLU A 97 -17.31 -4.25 -0.21
N ASP A 98 -16.95 -5.53 -0.37
CA ASP A 98 -17.89 -6.64 -0.57
C ASP A 98 -18.50 -7.18 0.72
N MET A 99 -17.73 -7.22 1.82
CA MET A 99 -18.07 -7.98 3.02
C MET A 99 -18.41 -7.12 4.23
N LEU A 100 -18.00 -5.84 4.26
CA LEU A 100 -18.21 -4.98 5.42
C LEU A 100 -19.70 -4.70 5.61
N ASP A 101 -20.23 -5.15 6.74
CA ASP A 101 -21.57 -4.79 7.21
C ASP A 101 -21.43 -3.92 8.46
N CYS A 102 -21.80 -2.64 8.35
CA CYS A 102 -21.76 -1.71 9.47
C CYS A 102 -22.70 -2.08 10.63
N ASN A 103 -23.51 -3.13 10.51
CA ASN A 103 -24.36 -3.65 11.59
C ASN A 103 -23.81 -4.95 12.20
N ASP A 104 -22.77 -5.54 11.62
CA ASP A 104 -22.07 -6.70 12.16
C ASP A 104 -20.59 -6.37 12.40
N PRO A 105 -20.16 -6.16 13.66
CA PRO A 105 -18.77 -5.86 13.99
C PRO A 105 -17.79 -7.00 13.65
N ASN A 106 -18.28 -8.23 13.36
CA ASN A 106 -17.43 -9.34 12.94
C ASN A 106 -17.18 -9.38 11.43
N SER A 107 -17.91 -8.59 10.63
CA SER A 107 -17.77 -8.57 9.16
C SER A 107 -16.34 -8.21 8.72
N LEU A 108 -15.67 -7.32 9.46
CA LEU A 108 -14.26 -6.97 9.28
C LEU A 108 -13.29 -8.16 9.40
N GLN A 109 -13.60 -9.13 10.27
CA GLN A 109 -12.71 -10.26 10.53
C GLN A 109 -12.58 -11.19 9.31
N GLY A 110 -13.58 -11.20 8.42
CA GLY A 110 -13.55 -11.98 7.19
C GLY A 110 -12.42 -11.57 6.23
N CYS A 111 -12.01 -10.31 6.26
CA CYS A 111 -10.97 -9.77 5.38
C CYS A 111 -9.57 -9.75 6.00
N GLN A 112 -9.44 -9.90 7.33
CA GLN A 112 -8.15 -9.88 8.03
C GLN A 112 -7.08 -10.84 7.47
N PRO A 113 -7.40 -12.06 6.98
CA PRO A 113 -6.39 -12.93 6.39
C PRO A 113 -5.65 -12.31 5.19
N LEU A 114 -6.26 -11.35 4.49
CA LEU A 114 -5.66 -10.65 3.35
C LEU A 114 -4.61 -9.60 3.75
N LEU A 115 -4.54 -9.24 5.03
CA LEU A 115 -3.48 -8.38 5.59
C LEU A 115 -2.19 -9.14 5.88
N SER A 116 -2.10 -10.44 5.58
CA SER A 116 -0.83 -11.17 5.65
C SER A 116 0.06 -10.78 4.47
N PHE A 117 1.18 -10.14 4.80
CA PHE A 117 2.20 -9.72 3.83
C PHE A 117 3.34 -10.74 3.68
N ASP A 118 3.23 -11.90 4.32
CA ASP A 118 4.28 -12.94 4.34
C ASP A 118 4.56 -13.52 2.95
N ASP A 119 3.55 -13.49 2.08
CA ASP A 119 3.64 -13.92 0.68
C ASP A 119 4.41 -12.93 -0.21
N CYS A 120 4.60 -11.69 0.25
CA CYS A 120 5.32 -10.69 -0.52
C CYS A 120 6.83 -10.88 -0.44
N PRO A 121 7.56 -10.59 -1.54
CA PRO A 121 9.01 -10.61 -1.52
C PRO A 121 9.55 -9.77 -0.36
N GLN A 122 10.41 -10.37 0.45
CA GLN A 122 11.06 -9.66 1.53
C GLN A 122 12.12 -8.69 0.98
N LEU A 123 12.22 -7.52 1.60
CA LEU A 123 13.28 -6.58 1.27
C LEU A 123 14.66 -7.20 1.56
N PRO A 124 15.71 -6.87 0.80
CA PRO A 124 17.07 -7.24 1.16
C PRO A 124 17.47 -6.68 2.53
N GLU A 125 18.30 -7.39 3.29
CA GLU A 125 18.70 -7.00 4.65
C GLU A 125 19.25 -5.56 4.73
N ASN A 126 20.08 -5.16 3.76
CA ASN A 126 20.64 -3.81 3.68
C ASN A 126 19.58 -2.71 3.45
N VAL A 127 18.43 -3.04 2.86
CA VAL A 127 17.29 -2.13 2.74
C VAL A 127 16.49 -2.13 4.03
N GLN A 128 16.19 -3.31 4.61
CA GLN A 128 15.47 -3.43 5.87
C GLN A 128 16.13 -2.64 7.00
N THR A 129 17.46 -2.75 7.16
CA THR A 129 18.20 -1.99 8.17
C THR A 129 17.98 -0.48 8.04
N ARG A 130 17.93 0.03 6.80
CA ARG A 130 17.74 1.46 6.55
C ARG A 130 16.29 1.89 6.78
N VAL A 131 15.33 1.07 6.36
CA VAL A 131 13.90 1.30 6.63
C VAL A 131 13.66 1.38 8.15
N ASN A 132 14.24 0.46 8.91
CA ASN A 132 14.11 0.44 10.38
C ASN A 132 14.74 1.68 11.03
N ALA A 133 15.81 2.23 10.45
CA ALA A 133 16.42 3.46 10.93
C ALA A 133 15.54 4.70 10.70
N CYS A 134 14.60 4.66 9.76
CA CYS A 134 13.66 5.77 9.50
C CYS A 134 12.59 5.93 10.58
N GLY A 135 12.37 4.92 11.44
CA GLY A 135 11.42 4.96 12.56
C GLY A 135 12.05 5.27 13.92
N GLY A 136 13.36 5.53 13.97
CA GLY A 136 14.15 5.66 15.21
C GLY A 136 14.66 7.06 15.54
N GLY A 137 14.21 8.11 14.86
CA GLY A 137 14.71 9.49 15.02
C GLY A 137 14.20 10.24 16.27
N GLY A 138 14.11 9.58 17.42
CA GLY A 138 13.58 10.16 18.65
C GLY A 138 14.20 9.60 19.91
N ASP A 139 15.53 9.53 20.00
CA ASP A 139 16.28 9.48 21.28
C ASP A 139 17.76 9.83 21.01
N ASP A 140 18.06 11.13 21.04
CA ASP A 140 19.37 11.70 21.40
C ASP A 140 19.14 12.79 22.46
#